data_AF-A4S1Y8-F1
#
_entry.id   AF-A4S1Y8-F1
#
_cell.length_a   1.000
_cell.length_b   1.000
_cell.length_c   1.000
_cell.angle_alpha   90.00
_cell.angle_beta   90.00
_cell.angle_gamma   90.00
#
_symmetry.space_group_name_H-M   'P 1'
#
loop_
_entity.id
_entity.type
_entity.pdbx_description
1 polymer ?
#
loop_
_entity_poly.entity_id
_entity_poly.type
_entity_poly.pdbx_seq_one_letter_code
_entity_poly.pdbx_strand_id
1 'polypeptide(L)'
;MVRLTKIEKNRRKLISCRLLVYKLHALPVESWRIIERHTRALNLELWHKTKHLQQTAKQRRADVKAALQTHGCEDRIDEYPISKRFIAGKLKSWTAIRVAEHVAKLRYLLDGHSREFEREMAELEGAIDDEVEEIAEIAGMERGRGPIYFGGIRREALRNVHGAESYDEARICMAESFTGDMPRVWPWLERRV
;
A
#
# COMPACT_ATOMS: atom_id res chain seq x y z
N MET A 1 36.10 -6.82 14.94
CA MET A 1 35.46 -5.54 14.55
C MET A 1 33.99 -5.81 14.26
N VAL A 2 33.06 -5.43 15.15
CA VAL A 2 31.63 -5.79 15.00
C VAL A 2 30.92 -4.81 14.06
N ARG A 3 30.36 -5.30 12.94
CA ARG A 3 29.53 -4.50 12.03
C ARG A 3 28.18 -4.21 12.69
N LEU A 4 27.97 -2.96 13.09
CA LEU A 4 26.68 -2.50 13.61
C LEU A 4 25.57 -2.63 12.56
N THR A 5 24.43 -3.15 12.99
CA THR A 5 23.22 -3.23 12.15
C THR A 5 22.73 -1.82 11.77
N LYS A 6 21.98 -1.70 10.67
CA LYS A 6 21.39 -0.41 10.23
C LYS A 6 20.54 0.24 11.34
N ILE A 7 19.87 -0.58 12.14
CA ILE A 7 19.05 -0.15 13.27
C ILE A 7 19.91 0.43 14.39
N GLU A 8 21.03 -0.21 14.75
CA GLU A 8 21.96 0.31 15.76
C GLU A 8 22.66 1.61 15.31
N LYS A 9 23.01 1.72 14.02
CA LYS A 9 23.53 2.96 13.45
C LYS A 9 22.51 4.10 13.55
N ASN A 10 21.25 3.82 13.24
CA ASN A 10 20.17 4.81 13.36
C ASN A 10 19.87 5.16 14.82
N ARG A 11 19.87 4.19 15.74
CA ARG A 11 19.70 4.41 17.18
C ARG A 11 20.83 5.25 17.76
N ARG A 12 22.09 4.98 17.38
CA ARG A 12 23.24 5.80 17.76
C ARG A 12 23.16 7.22 17.18
N LYS A 13 22.76 7.39 15.91
CA LYS A 13 22.49 8.72 15.34
C LYS A 13 21.42 9.46 16.14
N LEU A 14 20.34 8.78 16.53
CA LEU A 14 19.24 9.39 17.29
C LEU A 14 19.68 9.81 18.70
N ILE A 15 20.48 8.98 19.37
CA ILE A 15 21.10 9.29 20.67
C ILE A 15 22.09 10.46 20.51
N SER A 16 22.93 10.47 19.48
CA SER A 16 23.83 11.59 19.17
C SER A 16 23.07 12.87 18.87
N CYS A 17 21.97 12.83 18.12
CA CYS A 17 21.11 13.99 17.86
C CYS A 17 20.43 14.48 19.14
N ARG A 18 19.93 13.58 20.00
CA ARG A 18 19.36 13.96 21.30
C ARG A 18 20.39 14.54 22.26
N LEU A 19 21.60 13.97 22.30
CA LEU A 19 22.70 14.51 23.09
C LEU A 19 23.21 15.83 22.52
N LEU A 20 23.16 16.03 21.20
CA LEU A 20 23.40 17.32 20.56
C LEU A 20 22.35 18.32 21.05
N VAL A 21 21.05 17.97 21.04
CA VAL A 21 19.97 18.79 21.59
C VAL A 21 20.18 19.13 23.07
N TYR A 22 20.63 18.18 23.90
CA TYR A 22 21.02 18.43 25.30
C TYR A 22 22.24 19.34 25.44
N LYS A 23 23.23 19.23 24.57
CA LYS A 23 24.38 20.15 24.51
C LYS A 23 23.97 21.55 23.99
N LEU A 24 22.93 21.62 23.17
CA LEU A 24 22.31 22.81 22.61
C LEU A 24 21.27 23.44 23.57
N HIS A 25 20.93 22.82 24.71
CA HIS A 25 20.18 23.48 25.79
C HIS A 25 20.98 24.57 26.52
N ALA A 26 22.25 24.79 26.11
CA ALA A 26 23.02 25.98 26.41
C ALA A 26 22.87 27.10 25.34
N LEU A 27 21.97 26.96 24.35
CA LEU A 27 21.82 27.94 23.28
C LEU A 27 20.71 28.97 23.52
N PRO A 28 20.91 30.22 23.03
CA PRO A 28 19.89 31.25 22.98
C PRO A 28 18.63 30.83 22.21
N VAL A 29 17.51 31.47 22.55
CA VAL A 29 16.16 31.22 22.00
C VAL A 29 16.12 31.30 20.47
N GLU A 30 16.93 32.16 19.84
CA GLU A 30 16.99 32.28 18.38
C GLU A 30 17.49 31.00 17.69
N SER A 31 18.47 30.30 18.26
CA SER A 31 18.99 29.06 17.69
C SER A 31 17.98 27.92 17.77
N TRP A 32 17.15 27.92 18.83
CA TRP A 32 16.03 26.98 18.97
C TRP A 32 15.00 27.15 17.85
N ARG A 33 14.64 28.40 17.52
CA ARG A 33 13.72 28.71 16.42
C ARG A 33 14.27 28.29 15.05
N ILE A 34 15.58 28.40 14.84
CA ILE A 34 16.23 27.96 13.59
C ILE A 34 16.20 26.44 13.46
N ILE A 35 16.56 25.71 14.52
CA ILE A 35 16.50 24.25 14.55
C ILE A 35 15.06 23.77 14.39
N GLU A 36 14.12 24.37 15.10
CA GLU A 36 12.69 24.06 14.96
C GLU A 36 12.24 24.28 13.52
N ARG A 37 12.58 25.42 12.89
CA ARG A 37 12.21 25.70 11.49
C ARG A 37 12.82 24.68 10.51
N HIS A 38 14.05 24.24 10.74
CA HIS A 38 14.72 23.22 9.90
C HIS A 38 14.28 21.78 10.18
N THR A 39 13.80 21.49 11.39
CA THR A 39 13.37 20.14 11.79
C THR A 39 11.86 19.98 11.78
N ARG A 40 11.08 21.04 11.57
CA ARG A 40 9.60 21.03 11.62
C ARG A 40 9.02 19.99 10.67
N ALA A 41 9.48 19.94 9.43
CA ALA A 41 9.02 18.97 8.44
C ALA A 41 9.32 17.52 8.88
N LEU A 42 10.56 17.26 9.34
CA LEU A 42 10.98 15.95 9.85
C LEU A 42 10.22 15.53 11.11
N ASN A 43 9.98 16.46 12.04
CA ASN A 43 9.22 16.22 13.26
C ASN A 43 7.74 15.95 12.96
N LEU A 44 7.16 16.69 12.01
CA LEU A 44 5.79 16.48 11.54
C LEU A 44 5.65 15.10 10.88
N GLU A 45 6.59 14.73 10.02
CA GLU A 45 6.66 13.40 9.40
C GLU A 45 6.78 12.30 10.46
N LEU A 46 7.67 12.47 11.44
CA LEU A 46 7.86 11.53 12.54
C LEU A 46 6.60 11.41 13.42
N TRP A 47 5.92 12.52 13.69
CA TRP A 47 4.66 12.54 14.42
C TRP A 47 3.57 11.79 13.66
N HIS A 48 3.37 12.06 12.37
CA HIS A 48 2.42 11.32 11.54
C HIS A 48 2.73 9.82 11.48
N LYS A 49 4.01 9.44 11.51
CA LYS A 49 4.48 8.04 11.55
C LYS A 49 4.26 7.32 12.87
N THR A 50 4.03 8.03 13.97
CA THR A 50 4.04 7.42 15.31
C THR A 50 2.75 7.67 16.10
N LYS A 51 2.00 8.74 15.80
CA LYS A 51 0.78 9.12 16.55
C LYS A 51 -0.26 7.99 16.60
N HIS A 52 -0.39 7.21 15.53
CA HIS A 52 -1.43 6.18 15.41
C HIS A 52 -1.19 4.98 16.32
N LEU A 53 0.05 4.78 16.78
CA LEU A 53 0.42 3.72 17.70
C LEU A 53 -0.20 3.90 19.09
N GLN A 54 -0.48 5.15 19.48
CA GLN A 54 -1.11 5.49 20.77
C GLN A 54 -2.61 5.75 20.66
N GLN A 55 -3.15 5.78 19.44
CA GLN A 55 -4.57 6.05 19.19
C GLN A 55 -5.44 4.83 19.46
N THR A 56 -6.72 5.07 19.72
CA THR A 56 -7.76 4.04 19.67
C THR A 56 -8.09 3.67 18.22
N ALA A 57 -8.75 2.52 17.99
CA ALA A 57 -9.22 2.15 16.66
C ALA A 57 -10.18 3.19 16.06
N LYS A 58 -11.05 3.80 16.90
CA LYS A 58 -11.95 4.88 16.49
C LYS A 58 -11.20 6.10 15.97
N GLN A 59 -10.15 6.53 16.67
CA GLN A 59 -9.31 7.65 16.25
C GLN A 59 -8.54 7.33 14.97
N ARG A 60 -7.94 6.14 14.85
CA ARG A 60 -7.26 5.72 13.62
C ARG A 60 -8.19 5.70 12.42
N ARG A 61 -9.42 5.24 12.60
CA ARG A 61 -10.45 5.24 11.55
C ARG A 61 -10.83 6.66 11.13
N ALA A 62 -10.99 7.58 12.07
CA ALA A 62 -11.26 8.98 11.76
C ALA A 62 -10.11 9.62 10.97
N ASP A 63 -8.86 9.37 11.38
CA ASP A 63 -7.66 9.86 10.68
C ASP A 63 -7.57 9.31 9.23
N VAL A 64 -7.83 8.01 9.03
CA VAL A 64 -7.87 7.41 7.69
C VAL A 64 -9.02 7.97 6.86
N LYS A 65 -10.21 8.14 7.44
CA LYS A 65 -11.35 8.72 6.73
C LYS A 65 -11.04 10.13 6.24
N ALA A 66 -10.45 10.97 7.09
CA ALA A 66 -10.05 12.32 6.72
C ALA A 66 -8.98 12.33 5.61
N ALA A 67 -8.01 11.41 5.66
CA ALA A 67 -7.02 11.26 4.60
C ALA A 67 -7.62 10.72 3.29
N LEU A 68 -8.62 9.84 3.34
CA LEU A 68 -9.31 9.35 2.14
C LEU A 68 -10.14 10.44 1.47
N GLN A 69 -10.70 11.39 2.23
CA GLN A 69 -11.45 12.52 1.67
C GLN A 69 -10.60 13.39 0.74
N THR A 70 -9.30 13.56 1.01
CA THR A 70 -8.40 14.32 0.12
C THR A 70 -8.19 13.62 -1.22
N HIS A 71 -8.48 12.32 -1.30
CA HIS A 71 -8.43 11.53 -2.51
C HIS A 71 -9.81 11.14 -3.02
N GLY A 72 -10.91 11.56 -2.39
CA GLY A 72 -12.28 11.23 -2.79
C GLY A 72 -12.65 9.75 -2.67
N CYS A 73 -12.05 9.03 -1.71
CA CYS A 73 -12.20 7.59 -1.48
C CYS A 73 -12.74 7.26 -0.07
N GLU A 74 -13.42 8.20 0.59
CA GLU A 74 -13.88 8.07 1.98
C GLU A 74 -14.86 6.92 2.24
N ASP A 75 -15.60 6.52 1.21
CA ASP A 75 -16.54 5.40 1.15
C ASP A 75 -15.85 4.03 1.11
N ARG A 76 -14.62 3.98 0.59
CA ARG A 76 -13.83 2.75 0.40
C ARG A 76 -13.02 2.32 1.63
N ILE A 77 -13.23 2.98 2.78
CA ILE A 77 -12.41 2.75 4.00
C ILE A 77 -12.40 1.29 4.48
N ASP A 78 -13.48 0.54 4.26
CA ASP A 78 -13.61 -0.87 4.69
C ASP A 78 -13.42 -1.87 3.55
N GLU A 79 -13.10 -1.42 2.36
CA GLU A 79 -12.99 -2.30 1.20
C GLU A 79 -11.70 -3.11 1.26
N TYR A 80 -10.57 -2.41 1.46
CA TYR A 80 -9.26 -3.02 1.35
C TYR A 80 -8.68 -3.48 2.70
N PRO A 81 -7.99 -4.64 2.76
CA PRO A 81 -7.37 -5.16 3.97
C PRO A 81 -6.40 -4.20 4.66
N ILE A 82 -5.71 -3.35 3.88
CA ILE A 82 -4.73 -2.38 4.39
C ILE A 82 -5.36 -1.41 5.41
N SER A 83 -6.54 -0.88 5.11
CA SER A 83 -7.27 0.06 5.97
C SER A 83 -7.70 -0.61 7.27
N LYS A 84 -8.24 -1.84 7.18
CA LYS A 84 -8.62 -2.66 8.35
C LYS A 84 -7.42 -2.95 9.24
N ARG A 85 -6.29 -3.34 8.66
CA ARG A 85 -5.03 -3.61 9.39
C ARG A 85 -4.49 -2.34 10.06
N PHE A 86 -4.56 -1.19 9.40
CA PHE A 86 -4.19 0.09 10.00
C PHE A 86 -5.09 0.45 11.19
N ILE A 87 -6.41 0.37 11.03
CA ILE A 87 -7.40 0.68 12.08
C ILE A 87 -7.22 -0.27 13.28
N ALA A 88 -6.90 -1.54 13.03
CA ALA A 88 -6.56 -2.51 14.07
C ALA A 88 -5.19 -2.27 14.74
N GLY A 89 -4.40 -1.29 14.28
CA GLY A 89 -3.08 -0.97 14.84
C GLY A 89 -1.97 -1.95 14.44
N LYS A 90 -2.20 -2.79 13.42
CA LYS A 90 -1.25 -3.83 12.98
C LYS A 90 -0.12 -3.27 12.09
N LEU A 91 -0.26 -2.05 11.56
CA LEU A 91 0.72 -1.44 10.65
C LEU A 91 1.59 -0.39 11.37
N LYS A 92 2.77 -0.81 11.84
CA LYS A 92 3.62 0.03 12.70
C LYS A 92 4.31 1.20 12.00
N SER A 93 4.58 1.08 10.70
CA SER A 93 5.35 2.06 9.90
C SER A 93 4.49 2.87 8.92
N TRP A 94 3.18 2.64 8.92
CA TRP A 94 2.25 3.29 8.01
C TRP A 94 1.64 4.52 8.64
N THR A 95 1.22 5.47 7.82
CA THR A 95 0.45 6.65 8.23
C THR A 95 -0.93 6.60 7.59
N ALA A 96 -1.90 7.31 8.14
CA ALA A 96 -3.23 7.43 7.53
C ALA A 96 -3.16 7.97 6.08
N ILE A 97 -2.23 8.90 5.82
CA ILE A 97 -1.96 9.45 4.47
C ILE A 97 -1.48 8.35 3.53
N ARG A 98 -0.45 7.58 3.93
CA ARG A 98 0.06 6.47 3.11
C ARG A 98 -0.98 5.39 2.85
N VAL A 99 -1.85 5.12 3.83
CA VAL A 99 -2.98 4.19 3.64
C VAL A 99 -3.95 4.76 2.60
N ALA A 100 -4.29 6.04 2.68
CA ALA A 100 -5.22 6.67 1.74
C ALA A 100 -4.67 6.76 0.32
N GLU A 101 -3.38 7.12 0.15
CA GLU A 101 -2.67 7.08 -1.14
C GLU A 101 -2.70 5.68 -1.75
N HIS A 102 -2.47 4.65 -0.92
CA HIS A 102 -2.48 3.27 -1.37
C HIS A 102 -3.88 2.78 -1.76
N VAL A 103 -4.92 3.16 -1.00
CA VAL A 103 -6.32 2.88 -1.36
C VAL A 103 -6.71 3.59 -2.66
N ALA A 104 -6.26 4.83 -2.87
CA ALA A 104 -6.49 5.54 -4.13
C ALA A 104 -5.80 4.86 -5.32
N LYS A 105 -4.56 4.38 -5.14
CA LYS A 105 -3.88 3.52 -6.14
C LYS A 105 -4.71 2.29 -6.48
N LEU A 106 -5.16 1.54 -5.46
CA LEU A 106 -5.96 0.33 -5.68
C LEU A 106 -7.24 0.63 -6.45
N ARG A 107 -7.96 1.69 -6.07
CA ARG A 107 -9.15 2.14 -6.81
C ARG A 107 -8.83 2.47 -8.27
N TYR A 108 -7.78 3.26 -8.51
CA TYR A 108 -7.38 3.66 -9.86
C TYR A 108 -7.13 2.44 -10.76
N LEU A 109 -6.40 1.46 -10.26
CA LEU A 109 -6.06 0.26 -11.03
C LEU A 109 -7.24 -0.69 -11.18
N LEU A 110 -7.97 -0.96 -10.10
CA LEU A 110 -9.01 -1.99 -10.07
C LEU A 110 -10.34 -1.53 -10.69
N ASP A 111 -10.63 -0.22 -10.70
CA ASP A 111 -11.82 0.36 -11.33
C ASP A 111 -11.59 0.69 -12.83
N GLY A 112 -10.48 0.22 -13.44
CA GLY A 112 -10.25 0.34 -14.88
C GLY A 112 -9.84 1.74 -15.36
N HIS A 113 -9.20 2.54 -14.50
CA HIS A 113 -8.70 3.86 -14.92
C HIS A 113 -7.33 3.80 -15.60
N SER A 114 -6.65 2.64 -15.61
CA SER A 114 -5.33 2.43 -16.22
C SER A 114 -5.38 1.37 -17.32
N ARG A 115 -5.28 1.80 -18.58
CA ARG A 115 -5.22 0.89 -19.75
C ARG A 115 -4.00 -0.04 -19.73
N GLU A 116 -2.88 0.44 -19.19
CA GLU A 116 -1.66 -0.37 -19.09
C GLU A 116 -1.87 -1.55 -18.13
N PHE A 117 -2.47 -1.28 -16.96
CA PHE A 117 -2.81 -2.31 -16.00
C PHE A 117 -3.88 -3.28 -16.54
N GLU A 118 -4.89 -2.76 -17.24
CA GLU A 118 -5.89 -3.61 -17.91
C GLU A 118 -5.26 -4.56 -18.92
N ARG A 119 -4.26 -4.09 -19.69
CA ARG A 119 -3.51 -4.94 -20.62
C ARG A 119 -2.70 -6.00 -19.89
N GLU A 120 -1.96 -5.64 -18.84
CA GLU A 120 -1.19 -6.62 -18.04
C GLU A 120 -2.10 -7.69 -17.42
N MET A 121 -3.28 -7.29 -16.96
CA MET A 121 -4.30 -8.23 -16.46
C MET A 121 -4.81 -9.16 -17.57
N ALA A 122 -5.12 -8.63 -18.76
CA ALA A 122 -5.61 -9.43 -19.87
C ALA A 122 -4.55 -10.42 -20.40
N GLU A 123 -3.28 -10.01 -20.47
CA GLU A 123 -2.17 -10.89 -20.85
C GLU A 123 -2.00 -12.03 -19.85
N LEU A 124 -2.13 -11.76 -18.55
CA LEU A 124 -2.11 -12.79 -17.52
C LEU A 124 -3.30 -13.73 -17.62
N GLU A 125 -4.51 -13.21 -17.82
CA GLU A 125 -5.71 -14.05 -17.99
C GLU A 125 -5.56 -14.98 -19.18
N GLY A 126 -5.05 -14.47 -20.31
CA GLY A 126 -4.74 -15.27 -21.48
C GLY A 126 -3.74 -16.39 -21.18
N ALA A 127 -2.63 -16.08 -20.51
CA ALA A 127 -1.64 -17.08 -20.13
C ALA A 127 -2.21 -18.18 -19.20
N ILE A 128 -3.09 -17.81 -18.28
CA ILE A 128 -3.77 -18.78 -17.39
C ILE A 128 -4.74 -19.65 -18.19
N ASP A 129 -5.48 -19.06 -19.12
CA ASP A 129 -6.43 -19.79 -19.94
C ASP A 129 -5.70 -20.76 -20.89
N ASP A 130 -4.56 -20.36 -21.48
CA ASP A 130 -3.68 -21.23 -22.28
C ASP A 130 -3.17 -22.43 -21.47
N GLU A 131 -2.66 -22.20 -20.24
CA GLU A 131 -2.20 -23.27 -19.34
C GLU A 131 -3.33 -24.24 -18.95
N VAL A 132 -4.54 -23.72 -18.70
CA VAL A 132 -5.72 -24.56 -18.41
C VAL A 132 -6.11 -25.39 -19.62
N GLU A 133 -6.02 -24.85 -20.84
CA GLU A 133 -6.27 -25.60 -22.08
C GLU A 133 -5.23 -26.70 -22.29
N GLU A 134 -3.93 -26.43 -22.08
CA GLU A 134 -2.88 -27.44 -22.19
C GLU A 134 -3.11 -28.61 -21.22
N ILE A 135 -3.44 -28.31 -19.95
CA ILE A 135 -3.79 -29.32 -18.95
C ILE A 135 -5.02 -30.14 -19.39
N ALA A 136 -6.02 -29.49 -19.99
CA ALA A 136 -7.23 -30.15 -20.49
C ALA A 136 -6.94 -31.11 -21.64
N GLU A 137 -6.08 -30.71 -22.57
CA GLU A 137 -5.64 -31.54 -23.70
C GLU A 137 -4.85 -32.75 -23.22
N ILE A 138 -3.91 -32.57 -22.28
CA ILE A 138 -3.16 -33.67 -21.65
C ILE A 138 -4.10 -34.68 -20.97
N ALA A 139 -5.17 -34.20 -20.34
CA ALA A 139 -6.18 -35.04 -19.70
C ALA A 139 -7.15 -35.73 -20.68
N GLY A 140 -7.01 -35.50 -22.00
CA GLY A 140 -7.84 -36.12 -23.03
C GLY A 140 -9.26 -35.56 -23.11
N MET A 141 -9.48 -34.31 -22.69
CA MET A 141 -10.80 -33.67 -22.72
C MET A 141 -11.11 -33.07 -24.10
N GLU A 142 -12.40 -32.99 -24.45
CA GLU A 142 -12.84 -32.32 -25.68
C GLU A 142 -12.49 -30.82 -25.66
N ARG A 143 -11.89 -30.33 -26.76
CA ARG A 143 -11.49 -28.94 -26.95
C ARG A 143 -12.67 -27.98 -26.73
N GLY A 144 -12.48 -26.94 -25.93
CA GLY A 144 -13.54 -25.99 -25.57
C GLY A 144 -14.43 -26.40 -24.38
N ARG A 145 -14.25 -27.61 -23.81
CA ARG A 145 -14.89 -27.99 -22.53
C ARG A 145 -14.00 -27.80 -21.29
N GLY A 146 -12.70 -27.54 -21.50
CA GLY A 146 -11.73 -27.28 -20.44
C GLY A 146 -12.17 -26.20 -19.45
N PRO A 147 -12.54 -24.99 -19.89
CA PRO A 147 -12.89 -23.88 -18.99
C PRO A 147 -14.10 -24.16 -18.08
N ILE A 148 -15.05 -25.01 -18.54
CA ILE A 148 -16.28 -25.34 -17.79
C ILE A 148 -16.00 -26.37 -16.68
N TYR A 149 -15.08 -27.33 -16.92
CA TYR A 149 -14.70 -28.35 -15.93
C TYR A 149 -13.55 -27.89 -15.01
N PHE A 150 -12.71 -26.95 -15.45
CA PHE A 150 -11.50 -26.54 -14.76
C PHE A 150 -11.58 -25.21 -14.01
N GLY A 151 -12.78 -24.74 -13.65
CA GLY A 151 -12.93 -23.63 -12.69
C GLY A 151 -12.23 -23.89 -11.33
N GLY A 152 -11.92 -25.15 -11.01
CA GLY A 152 -11.02 -25.55 -9.91
C GLY A 152 -9.53 -25.35 -10.24
N ILE A 153 -9.06 -25.79 -11.42
CA ILE A 153 -7.66 -25.68 -11.84
C ILE A 153 -7.28 -24.23 -12.14
N ARG A 154 -8.17 -23.42 -12.73
CA ARG A 154 -7.94 -21.97 -12.90
C ARG A 154 -7.68 -21.27 -11.56
N ARG A 155 -8.42 -21.67 -10.52
CA ARG A 155 -8.20 -21.22 -9.13
C ARG A 155 -6.85 -21.67 -8.58
N GLU A 156 -6.42 -22.90 -8.86
CA GLU A 156 -5.12 -23.41 -8.43
C GLU A 156 -3.93 -22.80 -9.19
N ALA A 157 -4.07 -22.53 -10.49
CA ALA A 157 -3.07 -21.83 -11.30
C ALA A 157 -2.90 -20.38 -10.81
N LEU A 158 -4.00 -19.66 -10.57
CA LEU A 158 -3.98 -18.33 -9.94
C LEU A 158 -3.28 -18.34 -8.57
N ARG A 159 -3.53 -19.38 -7.75
CA ARG A 159 -2.83 -19.58 -6.47
C ARG A 159 -1.34 -19.81 -6.65
N ASN A 160 -0.92 -20.54 -7.68
CA ASN A 160 0.50 -20.84 -7.89
C ASN A 160 1.27 -19.64 -8.48
N VAL A 161 0.66 -18.83 -9.35
CA VAL A 161 1.31 -17.66 -9.98
C VAL A 161 1.39 -16.47 -9.02
N HIS A 162 0.35 -16.24 -8.19
CA HIS A 162 0.27 -15.06 -7.32
C HIS A 162 0.33 -15.36 -5.82
N GLY A 163 0.29 -16.63 -5.40
CA GLY A 163 0.16 -17.01 -3.99
C GLY A 163 -1.22 -16.70 -3.38
N ALA A 164 -2.24 -16.47 -4.20
CA ALA A 164 -3.56 -15.96 -3.80
C ALA A 164 -4.68 -17.00 -3.97
N GLU A 165 -5.61 -17.12 -3.02
CA GLU A 165 -6.65 -18.17 -3.04
C GLU A 165 -7.82 -17.83 -3.98
N SER A 166 -7.86 -16.61 -4.51
CA SER A 166 -8.87 -16.14 -5.45
C SER A 166 -8.33 -15.16 -6.50
N TYR A 167 -9.08 -15.00 -7.59
CA TYR A 167 -8.78 -14.04 -8.65
C TYR A 167 -8.76 -12.58 -8.14
N ASP A 168 -9.70 -12.21 -7.26
CA ASP A 168 -9.75 -10.87 -6.68
C ASP A 168 -8.52 -10.57 -5.79
N GLU A 169 -8.05 -11.57 -5.04
CA GLU A 169 -6.81 -11.44 -4.28
C GLU A 169 -5.59 -11.32 -5.19
N ALA A 170 -5.52 -12.08 -6.28
CA ALA A 170 -4.46 -11.97 -7.28
C ALA A 170 -4.43 -10.57 -7.92
N ARG A 171 -5.61 -10.02 -8.27
CA ARG A 171 -5.74 -8.64 -8.78
C ARG A 171 -5.26 -7.59 -7.80
N ILE A 172 -5.60 -7.74 -6.51
CA ILE A 172 -5.10 -6.84 -5.46
C ILE A 172 -3.57 -6.95 -5.36
N CYS A 173 -3.02 -8.17 -5.32
CA CYS A 173 -1.57 -8.39 -5.26
C CYS A 173 -0.85 -7.74 -6.46
N MET A 174 -1.38 -7.91 -7.67
CA MET A 174 -0.82 -7.27 -8.87
C MET A 174 -0.90 -5.75 -8.80
N ALA A 175 -2.06 -5.20 -8.40
CA ALA A 175 -2.21 -3.77 -8.21
C ALA A 175 -1.24 -3.21 -7.15
N GLU A 176 -0.97 -3.98 -6.08
CA GLU A 176 0.04 -3.63 -5.09
C GLU A 176 1.45 -3.57 -5.71
N SER A 177 1.82 -4.53 -6.56
CA SER A 177 3.12 -4.60 -7.24
C SER A 177 3.27 -3.72 -8.49
N PHE A 178 2.18 -3.19 -9.04
CA PHE A 178 2.20 -2.40 -10.28
C PHE A 178 3.12 -1.18 -10.17
N THR A 179 4.01 -1.01 -11.16
CA THR A 179 5.05 0.03 -11.19
C THR A 179 4.83 1.13 -12.23
N GLY A 180 3.75 1.06 -13.02
CA GLY A 180 3.41 2.11 -13.97
C GLY A 180 3.05 3.44 -13.30
N ASP A 181 2.98 4.49 -14.10
CA ASP A 181 2.78 5.86 -13.62
C ASP A 181 1.38 6.06 -13.03
N MET A 182 1.33 6.77 -11.89
CA MET A 182 0.08 7.18 -11.26
C MET A 182 -0.29 8.61 -11.67
N PRO A 183 -1.59 8.93 -11.82
CA PRO A 183 -2.01 10.28 -12.16
C PRO A 183 -1.68 11.25 -11.02
N ARG A 184 -1.39 12.51 -11.38
CA ARG A 184 -1.14 13.58 -10.39
C ARG A 184 -2.41 14.02 -9.67
N VAL A 185 -3.56 13.92 -10.35
CA VAL A 185 -4.90 14.22 -9.83
C VAL A 185 -5.78 13.02 -10.15
N TRP A 186 -6.55 12.55 -9.18
CA TRP A 186 -7.38 11.37 -9.40
C TRP A 186 -8.56 11.68 -10.33
N PRO A 187 -8.86 10.83 -11.33
CA PRO A 187 -9.90 11.11 -12.35
C PRO A 187 -11.30 11.37 -11.77
N TRP A 188 -11.64 10.77 -10.63
CA TRP A 188 -12.94 10.96 -9.97
C TRP A 188 -13.02 12.23 -9.13
N LEU A 189 -11.91 12.94 -8.90
CA LEU A 189 -11.91 14.26 -8.27
C LEU A 189 -12.22 15.37 -9.27
N GLU A 190 -11.83 15.20 -10.53
CA GLU A 190 -12.09 16.17 -11.60
C GLU A 190 -13.59 16.37 -11.86
N ARG A 191 -14.42 15.36 -11.54
CA ARG A 191 -15.89 15.43 -11.69
C ARG A 191 -16.60 16.19 -10.56
N ARG A 192 -15.88 16.67 -9.53
CA ARG A 192 -16.45 17.42 -8.39
C ARG A 192 -16.24 18.95 -8.51
N VAL A 193 -15.62 19.43 -9.59
CA VAL A 193 -15.39 20.85 -9.88
C VAL A 193 -16.31 21.33 -10.99
#